data_AF-A0A085MR56-F1
#
_entry.id   AF-A0A085MR56-F1
#
_cell.length_a   1.000
_cell.length_b   1.000
_cell.length_c   1.000
_cell.angle_alpha   90.00
_cell.angle_beta   90.00
_cell.angle_gamma   90.00
#
_symmetry.space_group_name_H-M   'P 1'
#
loop_
_entity.id
_entity.type
_entity.pdbx_description
1 polymer ?
#
loop_
_entity_poly.entity_id
_entity_poly.type
_entity_poly.pdbx_seq_one_letter_code
_entity_poly.pdbx_strand_id
1 'polypeptide(L)'
;MVNYSNCHFIRSPIHLENQKFGRRPGRSIKISPELSKNGLVEVIGLDFLSSHYHALAAIQRLLTATNYKGNTKGVVLSRESNSFQFEGWIPRIKFTKTEFLEAYGVKRYKTSRNKYEFSGKEAETALEALYHLGHQPFLIVATRTRWNNGSQIVDRYQTLSPIIRIYEGWEGLTDEENDDIYLTPFNSPSTRKHKGFVVEPCPILVDQIDSYFVVKPANVYQEIKMRFPNASKYAYTFIDWIITAAAKKKRKITRDNSWPENMFLNVSVKSLAYILRMNRYIITRNWKKIELAVDRCIEIAIQLGWLSRRKQIEFMDSSKLSRKEILYLNKERFEEITKQSKEQMEQIEQAEHN
;
A
#
# COMPACT_ATOMS: atom_id res chain seq x y z
N MET A 1 20.16 11.63 -11.23
CA MET A 1 19.45 11.30 -9.97
C MET A 1 18.02 11.73 -10.13
N VAL A 2 17.04 10.86 -9.89
CA VAL A 2 15.62 11.22 -10.03
C VAL A 2 15.22 12.03 -8.79
N ASN A 3 14.65 13.22 -8.97
CA ASN A 3 14.25 14.07 -7.86
C ASN A 3 12.91 13.57 -7.26
N TYR A 4 13.00 12.64 -6.30
CA TYR A 4 11.85 12.03 -5.64
C TYR A 4 11.07 12.99 -4.73
N SER A 5 11.67 14.12 -4.36
CA SER A 5 11.10 15.12 -3.46
C SER A 5 9.83 15.76 -4.02
N ASN A 6 9.67 15.79 -5.35
CA ASN A 6 8.52 16.41 -6.05
C ASN A 6 7.37 15.42 -6.35
N CYS A 7 7.50 14.14 -6.00
CA CYS A 7 6.41 13.19 -6.17
C CYS A 7 5.42 13.30 -4.99
N HIS A 8 4.40 14.13 -5.15
CA HIS A 8 3.35 14.43 -4.17
C HIS A 8 2.16 13.45 -4.23
N PHE A 9 1.95 12.78 -5.36
CA PHE A 9 0.92 11.77 -5.57
C PHE A 9 1.55 10.46 -5.99
N ILE A 10 0.98 9.35 -5.50
CA ILE A 10 1.41 8.00 -5.86
C ILE A 10 0.28 7.29 -6.59
N ARG A 11 0.64 6.54 -7.64
CA ARG A 11 -0.24 5.52 -8.20
C ARG A 11 -0.07 4.23 -7.41
N SER A 12 -1.11 3.42 -7.35
CA SER A 12 -1.09 2.11 -6.70
C SER A 12 -2.07 1.18 -7.39
N PRO A 13 -1.66 -0.01 -7.86
CA PRO A 13 -2.59 -0.94 -8.50
C PRO A 13 -3.73 -1.32 -7.56
N ILE A 14 -4.96 -1.34 -8.07
CA ILE A 14 -6.11 -1.74 -7.27
C ILE A 14 -5.99 -3.20 -6.81
N HIS A 15 -5.32 -4.06 -7.58
CA HIS A 15 -5.08 -5.46 -7.21
C HIS A 15 -4.25 -5.59 -5.93
N LEU A 16 -3.23 -4.74 -5.79
CA LEU A 16 -2.41 -4.62 -4.58
C LEU A 16 -3.21 -4.03 -3.42
N GLU A 17 -3.93 -2.92 -3.65
CA GLU A 17 -4.75 -2.29 -2.59
C GLU A 17 -5.75 -3.29 -1.99
N ASN A 18 -6.34 -4.14 -2.81
CA ASN A 18 -7.25 -5.19 -2.35
C ASN A 18 -6.61 -6.24 -1.44
N GLN A 19 -5.29 -6.40 -1.48
CA GLN A 19 -4.60 -7.32 -0.56
C GLN A 19 -4.55 -6.77 0.86
N LYS A 20 -4.68 -5.46 1.08
CA LYS A 20 -4.64 -4.84 2.41
C LYS A 20 -5.91 -5.13 3.23
N PHE A 21 -7.03 -5.40 2.55
CA PHE A 21 -8.32 -5.61 3.20
C PHE A 21 -8.55 -7.08 3.56
N GLY A 22 -9.14 -7.32 4.72
CA GLY A 22 -9.60 -8.64 5.11
C GLY A 22 -10.82 -9.08 4.30
N ARG A 23 -11.14 -10.38 4.40
CA ARG A 23 -12.20 -11.03 3.62
C ARG A 23 -13.23 -11.65 4.56
N ARG A 24 -14.51 -11.59 4.17
CA ARG A 24 -15.59 -12.22 4.93
C ARG A 24 -15.58 -13.75 4.71
N PRO A 25 -15.72 -14.58 5.76
CA PRO A 25 -15.89 -16.02 5.63
C PRO A 25 -17.15 -16.32 4.79
N GLY A 26 -17.03 -17.16 3.77
CA GLY A 26 -18.15 -17.57 2.90
C GLY A 26 -17.85 -17.50 1.39
N ARG A 27 -16.87 -16.70 0.97
CA ARG A 27 -16.21 -16.91 -0.34
C ARG A 27 -15.00 -17.80 -0.08
N SER A 28 -15.20 -19.12 -0.07
CA SER A 28 -14.13 -20.09 0.14
C SER A 28 -13.09 -19.95 -0.97
N ILE A 29 -12.05 -19.18 -0.69
CA ILE A 29 -10.80 -19.30 -1.43
C ILE A 29 -10.24 -20.63 -0.95
N LYS A 30 -10.43 -21.67 -1.75
CA LYS A 30 -9.70 -22.92 -1.57
C LYS A 30 -8.23 -22.57 -1.75
N ILE A 31 -7.50 -22.53 -0.65
CA ILE A 31 -6.05 -22.42 -0.68
C ILE A 31 -5.54 -23.74 -1.26
N SER A 32 -4.61 -23.70 -2.22
CA SER A 32 -4.08 -24.94 -2.77
C SER A 32 -3.43 -25.76 -1.64
N PRO A 33 -3.58 -27.10 -1.62
CA PRO A 33 -3.01 -27.96 -0.58
C PRO A 33 -1.51 -27.74 -0.38
N GLU A 34 -0.77 -27.48 -1.46
CA GLU A 34 0.66 -27.15 -1.46
C GLU A 34 0.98 -25.92 -0.60
N LEU A 35 0.17 -24.86 -0.69
CA LEU A 35 0.40 -23.64 0.08
C LEU A 35 -0.06 -23.76 1.54
N SER A 36 -0.99 -24.68 1.82
CA SER A 36 -1.44 -24.96 3.19
C SER A 36 -0.43 -25.80 4.01
N LYS A 37 0.46 -26.56 3.36
CA LYS A 37 1.50 -27.36 4.03
C LYS A 37 2.59 -26.53 4.69
N ASN A 38 2.79 -25.29 4.25
CA ASN A 38 3.92 -24.49 4.70
C ASN A 38 3.79 -23.96 6.13
N GLY A 39 2.62 -24.01 6.80
CA GLY A 39 2.44 -23.55 8.18
C GLY A 39 2.75 -22.06 8.45
N LEU A 40 3.33 -21.35 7.48
CA LEU A 40 3.92 -20.02 7.59
C LEU A 40 2.91 -18.88 7.37
N VAL A 41 1.63 -19.18 7.15
CA VAL A 41 0.68 -18.18 6.66
C VAL A 41 -0.68 -18.31 7.32
N GLU A 42 -0.91 -17.47 8.32
CA GLU A 42 -2.17 -17.40 9.07
C GLU A 42 -3.23 -16.52 8.37
N VAL A 43 -2.81 -15.65 7.44
CA VAL A 43 -3.65 -14.58 6.88
C VAL A 43 -3.49 -14.44 5.37
N ILE A 44 -4.62 -14.27 4.65
CA ILE A 44 -4.62 -13.91 3.22
C ILE A 44 -4.36 -12.40 3.06
N GLY A 45 -3.43 -12.04 2.18
CA GLY A 45 -3.09 -10.67 1.83
C GLY A 45 -2.13 -10.00 2.81
N LEU A 46 -2.14 -8.66 2.81
CA LEU A 46 -1.23 -7.80 3.55
C LEU A 46 -1.88 -7.34 4.86
N ASP A 47 -1.56 -7.99 5.98
CA ASP A 47 -1.93 -7.52 7.32
C ASP A 47 -0.82 -6.68 7.93
N PHE A 48 -0.80 -5.41 7.55
CA PHE A 48 0.28 -4.48 7.88
C PHE A 48 0.10 -3.77 9.22
N LEU A 49 1.24 -3.56 9.90
CA LEU A 49 1.39 -2.49 10.90
C LEU A 49 1.52 -1.13 10.21
N SER A 50 1.34 -0.03 10.96
CA SER A 50 1.45 1.34 10.43
C SER A 50 2.77 1.58 9.69
N SER A 51 3.90 1.11 10.22
CA SER A 51 5.22 1.26 9.60
C SER A 51 5.31 0.66 8.18
N HIS A 52 4.64 -0.47 7.95
CA HIS A 52 4.60 -1.13 6.63
C HIS A 52 3.77 -0.35 5.61
N TYR A 53 2.71 0.36 6.03
CA TYR A 53 1.98 1.26 5.14
C TYR A 53 2.88 2.39 4.63
N HIS A 54 3.66 3.00 5.52
CA HIS A 54 4.65 4.02 5.14
C HIS A 54 5.73 3.46 4.21
N ALA A 55 6.28 2.28 4.51
CA ALA A 55 7.29 1.65 3.66
C ALA A 55 6.75 1.32 2.26
N LEU A 56 5.54 0.76 2.16
CA LEU A 56 4.93 0.47 0.87
C LEU A 56 4.65 1.75 0.08
N ALA A 57 4.11 2.79 0.71
CA ALA A 57 3.93 4.09 0.04
C ALA A 57 5.24 4.71 -0.42
N ALA A 58 6.33 4.56 0.35
CA ALA A 58 7.65 5.02 -0.06
C ALA A 58 8.10 4.32 -1.35
N ILE A 59 7.99 3.00 -1.43
CA ILE A 59 8.29 2.25 -2.67
C ILE A 59 7.39 2.68 -3.83
N GLN A 60 6.09 2.86 -3.59
CA GLN A 60 5.15 3.35 -4.61
C GLN A 60 5.46 4.77 -5.08
N ARG A 61 5.97 5.63 -4.20
CA ARG A 61 6.43 6.98 -4.52
C ARG A 61 7.64 6.93 -5.43
N LEU A 62 8.63 6.10 -5.10
CA LEU A 62 9.81 5.89 -5.93
C LEU A 62 9.43 5.33 -7.32
N LEU A 63 8.49 4.36 -7.37
CA LEU A 63 7.94 3.83 -8.62
C LEU A 63 7.22 4.90 -9.44
N THR A 64 6.34 5.66 -8.81
CA THR A 64 5.58 6.73 -9.48
C THR A 64 6.50 7.80 -10.05
N ALA A 65 7.54 8.19 -9.32
CA ALA A 65 8.53 9.18 -9.76
C ALA A 65 9.35 8.75 -11.00
N THR A 66 9.37 7.44 -11.30
CA THR A 66 9.98 6.90 -12.52
C THR A 66 8.95 6.46 -13.55
N ASN A 67 7.70 6.90 -13.40
CA ASN A 67 6.57 6.47 -14.22
C ASN A 67 6.46 4.93 -14.32
N TYR A 68 6.83 4.20 -13.25
CA TYR A 68 6.92 2.74 -13.23
C TYR A 68 7.89 2.10 -14.25
N LYS A 69 8.82 2.86 -14.82
CA LYS A 69 9.87 2.37 -15.72
C LYS A 69 11.12 1.92 -14.97
N GLY A 70 11.35 2.45 -13.77
CA GLY A 70 12.56 2.22 -12.98
C GLY A 70 13.69 3.16 -13.36
N ASN A 71 14.82 3.07 -12.67
CA ASN A 71 16.03 3.87 -12.94
C ASN A 71 17.30 2.99 -13.11
N THR A 72 17.11 1.67 -13.20
CA THR A 72 18.14 0.69 -13.51
C THR A 72 17.52 -0.46 -14.29
N LYS A 73 18.34 -1.37 -14.82
CA LYS A 73 17.91 -2.47 -15.70
C LYS A 73 16.90 -3.38 -15.00
N GLY A 74 15.63 -3.28 -15.43
CA GLY A 74 14.55 -4.20 -15.04
C GLY A 74 14.59 -5.52 -15.79
N VAL A 75 13.48 -6.27 -15.71
CA VAL A 75 13.34 -7.59 -16.33
C VAL A 75 11.99 -7.71 -17.02
N VAL A 76 11.95 -8.47 -18.12
CA VAL A 76 10.69 -8.90 -18.74
C VAL A 76 10.35 -10.28 -18.18
N LEU A 77 9.12 -10.44 -17.69
CA LEU A 77 8.59 -11.74 -17.28
C LEU A 77 7.68 -12.30 -18.37
N SER A 78 7.79 -13.60 -18.64
CA SER A 78 6.79 -14.36 -19.38
C SER A 78 5.80 -15.01 -18.41
N ARG A 79 4.59 -15.37 -18.88
CA ARG A 79 3.54 -15.96 -18.02
C ARG A 79 3.98 -17.27 -17.38
N GLU A 80 4.73 -18.07 -18.11
CA GLU A 80 5.19 -19.40 -17.71
C GLU A 80 6.28 -19.33 -16.64
N SER A 81 7.00 -18.19 -16.58
CA SER A 81 8.14 -17.99 -15.67
C SER A 81 7.76 -17.54 -14.26
N ASN A 82 6.47 -17.26 -13.98
CA ASN A 82 6.06 -16.72 -12.68
C ASN A 82 4.68 -17.17 -12.19
N SER A 83 4.53 -17.22 -10.86
CA SER A 83 3.30 -17.65 -10.18
C SER A 83 2.16 -16.62 -10.20
N PHE A 84 2.41 -15.39 -10.66
CA PHE A 84 1.41 -14.33 -10.80
C PHE A 84 0.72 -14.35 -12.17
N GLN A 85 1.09 -15.29 -13.05
CA GLN A 85 0.63 -15.37 -14.44
C GLN A 85 0.89 -14.07 -15.22
N PHE A 86 1.81 -13.24 -14.75
CA PHE A 86 2.04 -11.90 -15.27
C PHE A 86 2.94 -11.96 -16.51
N GLU A 87 2.77 -11.02 -17.41
CA GLU A 87 3.59 -10.87 -18.59
C GLU A 87 3.87 -9.39 -18.81
N GLY A 88 5.13 -9.05 -18.99
CA GLY A 88 5.55 -7.67 -19.23
C GLY A 88 6.75 -7.25 -18.42
N TRP A 89 6.98 -5.94 -18.40
CA TRP A 89 8.12 -5.31 -17.76
C TRP A 89 7.93 -5.22 -16.23
N ILE A 90 8.99 -5.59 -15.50
CA ILE A 90 9.15 -5.36 -14.07
C ILE A 90 10.29 -4.34 -13.90
N PRO A 91 10.00 -3.11 -13.44
CA PRO A 91 11.00 -2.08 -13.25
C PRO A 91 11.91 -2.43 -12.06
N ARG A 92 13.12 -1.89 -12.06
CA ARG A 92 13.97 -1.87 -10.87
C ARG A 92 14.31 -0.45 -10.48
N ILE A 93 14.33 -0.20 -9.18
CA ILE A 93 14.68 1.11 -8.63
C ILE A 93 15.87 0.97 -7.71
N LYS A 94 16.95 1.67 -8.05
CA LYS A 94 18.10 1.93 -7.20
C LYS A 94 17.88 3.20 -6.39
N PHE A 95 18.08 3.15 -5.08
CA PHE A 95 17.99 4.31 -4.19
C PHE A 95 18.92 4.16 -2.98
N THR A 96 19.30 5.28 -2.40
CA THR A 96 20.08 5.36 -1.15
C THR A 96 19.19 5.24 0.08
N LYS A 97 19.80 4.95 1.24
CA LYS A 97 19.11 4.99 2.55
C LYS A 97 18.41 6.33 2.76
N THR A 98 19.07 7.45 2.43
CA THR A 98 18.49 8.80 2.56
C THR A 98 17.24 8.97 1.70
N GLU A 99 17.28 8.60 0.43
CA GLU A 99 16.13 8.73 -0.48
C GLU A 99 14.94 7.89 0.00
N PHE A 100 15.19 6.68 0.53
CA PHE A 100 14.13 5.86 1.12
C PHE A 100 13.52 6.51 2.37
N LEU A 101 14.35 7.01 3.30
CA LEU A 101 13.88 7.65 4.52
C LEU A 101 13.07 8.92 4.23
N GLU A 102 13.46 9.70 3.22
CA GLU A 102 12.70 10.86 2.75
C GLU A 102 11.38 10.45 2.09
N ALA A 103 11.38 9.38 1.29
CA ALA A 103 10.17 8.84 0.68
C ALA A 103 9.19 8.29 1.74
N TYR A 104 9.70 7.67 2.80
CA TYR A 104 8.96 7.18 3.98
C TYR A 104 8.40 8.34 4.82
N GLY A 105 9.08 9.48 4.81
CA GLY A 105 8.76 10.70 5.55
C GLY A 105 9.35 10.74 6.97
N VAL A 106 10.52 10.15 7.17
CA VAL A 106 11.27 10.30 8.43
C VAL A 106 11.72 11.74 8.60
N LYS A 107 11.43 12.33 9.76
CA LYS A 107 11.78 13.73 10.03
C LYS A 107 13.29 13.90 10.21
N ARG A 108 13.82 15.00 9.68
CA ARG A 108 15.18 15.46 9.93
C ARG A 108 15.16 16.50 11.05
N TYR A 109 16.11 16.40 11.96
CA TYR A 109 16.28 17.31 13.09
C TYR A 109 17.63 17.97 12.99
N LYS A 110 17.70 19.24 13.39
CA LYS A 110 18.95 19.98 13.45
C LYS A 110 19.71 19.56 14.70
N THR A 111 20.87 18.94 14.54
CA THR A 111 21.72 18.52 15.66
C THR A 111 22.46 19.71 16.26
N SER A 112 23.03 19.52 17.45
CA SER A 112 23.90 20.51 18.12
C SER A 112 25.11 20.91 17.26
N ARG A 113 25.44 20.13 16.22
CA ARG A 113 26.50 20.37 15.24
C ARG A 113 26.00 21.10 13.99
N ASN A 114 24.80 21.71 14.03
CA ASN A 114 24.16 22.39 12.90
C ASN A 114 23.94 21.51 11.64
N LYS A 115 23.86 20.18 11.79
CA LYS A 115 23.57 19.24 10.69
C LYS A 115 22.14 18.72 10.77
N TYR A 116 21.50 18.48 9.62
CA TYR A 116 20.17 17.87 9.55
C TYR A 116 20.26 16.35 9.43
N GLU A 117 19.96 15.66 10.53
CA GLU A 117 20.06 14.21 10.65
C GLU A 117 18.69 13.57 10.90
N PHE A 118 18.50 12.33 10.44
CA PHE A 118 17.27 11.58 10.69
C PHE A 118 17.22 11.08 12.14
N SER A 119 16.02 10.95 12.70
CA SER A 119 15.84 10.25 13.98
C SER A 119 16.28 8.78 13.85
N GLY A 120 17.26 8.36 14.66
CA GLY A 120 17.82 7.00 14.60
C GLY A 120 16.75 5.91 14.73
N LYS A 121 15.90 6.01 15.77
CA LYS A 121 14.82 5.04 16.01
C LYS A 121 13.78 4.99 14.90
N GLU A 122 13.40 6.15 14.34
CA GLU A 122 12.41 6.19 13.26
C GLU A 122 13.00 5.66 11.95
N ALA A 123 14.29 5.91 11.70
CA ALA A 123 15.01 5.37 10.56
C ALA A 123 15.16 3.84 10.64
N GLU A 124 15.46 3.30 11.81
CA GLU A 124 15.49 1.86 12.08
C GLU A 124 14.13 1.22 11.80
N THR A 125 13.05 1.75 12.39
CA THR A 125 11.68 1.25 12.13
C THR A 125 11.30 1.31 10.65
N ALA A 126 11.77 2.33 9.91
CA ALA A 126 11.52 2.44 8.47
C ALA A 126 12.24 1.35 7.68
N LEU A 127 13.51 1.07 8.01
CA LEU A 127 14.31 0.02 7.36
C LEU A 127 13.81 -1.38 7.72
N GLU A 128 13.47 -1.64 8.98
CA GLU A 128 12.84 -2.91 9.37
C GLU A 128 11.57 -3.18 8.56
N ALA A 129 10.73 -2.15 8.38
CA ALA A 129 9.53 -2.28 7.56
C ALA A 129 9.84 -2.53 6.08
N LEU A 130 10.90 -1.93 5.53
CA LEU A 130 11.36 -2.21 4.17
C LEU A 130 11.80 -3.67 4.02
N TYR A 131 12.64 -4.16 4.93
CA TYR A 131 13.12 -5.54 4.90
C TYR A 131 11.99 -6.53 5.11
N HIS A 132 11.03 -6.23 5.98
CA HIS A 132 9.84 -7.06 6.14
C HIS A 132 9.04 -7.17 4.83
N LEU A 133 8.90 -6.09 4.04
CA LEU A 133 8.27 -6.17 2.72
C LEU A 133 9.06 -7.06 1.73
N GLY A 134 10.38 -7.11 1.89
CA GLY A 134 11.31 -7.85 1.03
C GLY A 134 11.53 -9.33 1.36
N HIS A 135 11.37 -9.69 2.62
CA HIS A 135 11.73 -11.03 3.11
C HIS A 135 10.53 -11.84 3.60
N GLN A 136 9.48 -11.19 4.10
CA GLN A 136 8.30 -11.91 4.59
C GLN A 136 7.42 -12.35 3.40
N PRO A 137 7.13 -13.66 3.24
CA PRO A 137 6.18 -14.10 2.24
C PRO A 137 4.74 -13.76 2.66
N PHE A 138 3.95 -13.24 1.71
CA PHE A 138 2.52 -13.01 1.89
C PHE A 138 1.72 -13.94 0.98
N LEU A 139 0.59 -14.46 1.49
CA LEU A 139 -0.35 -15.20 0.65
C LEU A 139 -1.17 -14.22 -0.19
N ILE A 140 -0.74 -14.05 -1.44
CA ILE A 140 -1.37 -13.16 -2.40
C ILE A 140 -2.41 -13.96 -3.17
N VAL A 141 -3.64 -13.46 -3.17
CA VAL A 141 -4.75 -14.06 -3.93
C VAL A 141 -5.45 -12.95 -4.68
N ALA A 142 -5.46 -13.02 -6.01
CA ALA A 142 -6.10 -12.02 -6.82
C ALA A 142 -6.77 -12.62 -8.06
N THR A 143 -7.69 -11.84 -8.60
CA THR A 143 -8.39 -12.12 -9.83
C THR A 143 -8.35 -10.84 -10.65
N ARG A 144 -7.86 -10.94 -11.87
CA ARG A 144 -7.80 -9.82 -12.81
C ARG A 144 -8.52 -10.19 -14.09
N THR A 145 -8.96 -9.17 -14.78
CA THR A 145 -9.65 -9.32 -16.05
C THR A 145 -8.80 -8.67 -17.13
N ARG A 146 -8.63 -9.36 -18.26
CA ARG A 146 -7.90 -8.87 -19.42
C ARG A 146 -8.66 -9.21 -20.69
N TRP A 147 -8.32 -8.53 -21.77
CA TRP A 147 -8.85 -8.81 -23.10
C TRP A 147 -7.85 -9.67 -23.86
N ASN A 148 -8.32 -10.73 -24.50
CA ASN A 148 -7.55 -11.57 -25.40
C ASN A 148 -8.40 -11.84 -26.64
N ASN A 149 -7.90 -11.46 -27.82
CA ASN A 149 -8.61 -11.59 -29.10
C ASN A 149 -10.07 -11.11 -29.03
N GLY A 150 -10.30 -9.91 -28.48
CA GLY A 150 -11.64 -9.33 -28.34
C GLY A 150 -12.54 -9.98 -27.29
N SER A 151 -12.10 -11.05 -26.63
CA SER A 151 -12.83 -11.71 -25.54
C SER A 151 -12.29 -11.31 -24.18
N GLN A 152 -13.21 -11.04 -23.24
CA GLN A 152 -12.86 -10.78 -21.85
C GLN A 152 -12.56 -12.10 -21.15
N ILE A 153 -11.35 -12.25 -20.61
CA ILE A 153 -10.92 -13.43 -19.86
C ILE A 153 -10.47 -13.05 -18.46
N VAL A 154 -10.54 -14.03 -17.55
CA VAL A 154 -10.30 -13.85 -16.12
C VAL A 154 -9.12 -14.72 -15.70
N ASP A 155 -8.03 -14.07 -15.28
CA ASP A 155 -6.89 -14.74 -14.68
C ASP A 155 -7.09 -14.77 -13.16
N ARG A 156 -6.91 -15.94 -12.53
CA ARG A 156 -6.85 -16.09 -11.07
C ARG A 156 -5.49 -16.67 -10.70
N TYR A 157 -4.83 -16.05 -9.73
CA TYR A 157 -3.57 -16.54 -9.22
C TYR A 157 -3.55 -16.54 -7.69
N GLN A 158 -2.79 -17.48 -7.15
CA GLN A 158 -2.55 -17.64 -5.74
C GLN A 158 -1.09 -18.03 -5.54
N THR A 159 -0.36 -17.24 -4.75
CA THR A 159 1.07 -17.46 -4.56
C THR A 159 1.56 -16.96 -3.21
N LEU A 160 2.67 -17.52 -2.74
CA LEU A 160 3.44 -16.98 -1.63
C LEU A 160 4.62 -16.22 -2.18
N SER A 161 4.68 -14.93 -1.87
CA SER A 161 5.74 -14.06 -2.36
C SER A 161 5.89 -12.85 -1.43
N PRO A 162 7.12 -12.36 -1.19
CA PRO A 162 7.30 -11.02 -0.68
C PRO A 162 6.75 -10.00 -1.67
N ILE A 163 6.49 -8.78 -1.21
CA ILE A 163 5.94 -7.74 -2.07
C ILE A 163 7.02 -7.05 -2.90
N ILE A 164 8.26 -7.09 -2.44
CA ILE A 164 9.43 -6.64 -3.18
C ILE A 164 10.55 -7.67 -3.05
N ARG A 165 11.53 -7.63 -3.95
CA ARG A 165 12.86 -8.21 -3.74
C ARG A 165 13.84 -7.08 -3.54
N ILE A 166 14.75 -7.26 -2.60
CA ILE A 166 15.77 -6.26 -2.26
C ILE A 166 17.13 -6.85 -2.63
N TYR A 167 17.93 -6.10 -3.37
CA TYR A 167 19.32 -6.39 -3.66
C TYR A 167 20.18 -5.29 -3.04
N GLU A 168 21.21 -5.71 -2.31
CA GLU A 168 22.11 -4.82 -1.56
C GLU A 168 23.54 -5.22 -1.83
N GLY A 169 24.44 -4.27 -1.64
CA GLY A 169 25.87 -4.48 -1.83
C GLY A 169 26.68 -3.55 -0.96
N TRP A 170 27.76 -4.11 -0.42
CA TRP A 170 28.79 -3.40 0.31
C TRP A 170 30.10 -3.57 -0.44
N GLU A 171 30.95 -2.55 -0.41
CA GLU A 171 32.26 -2.58 -1.07
C GLU A 171 33.36 -2.28 -0.05
N GLY A 172 34.43 -3.09 -0.09
CA GLY A 172 35.60 -2.90 0.75
C GLY A 172 35.36 -3.17 2.24
N LEU A 173 34.56 -4.18 2.58
CA LEU A 173 34.39 -4.64 3.96
C LEU A 173 35.64 -5.37 4.45
N THR A 174 36.02 -5.15 5.71
CA THR A 174 36.88 -6.07 6.45
C THR A 174 36.05 -7.25 6.97
N ASP A 175 36.71 -8.33 7.42
CA ASP A 175 36.04 -9.50 7.99
C ASP A 175 35.19 -9.11 9.22
N GLU A 176 35.73 -8.27 10.11
CA GLU A 176 35.01 -7.75 11.29
C GLU A 176 33.77 -6.92 10.90
N GLU A 177 33.88 -6.09 9.87
CA GLU A 177 32.75 -5.29 9.39
C GLU A 177 31.66 -6.14 8.72
N ASN A 178 32.06 -7.23 8.06
CA ASN A 178 31.14 -8.19 7.45
C ASN A 178 30.36 -8.98 8.52
N ASP A 179 31.04 -9.40 9.58
CA ASP A 179 30.40 -10.06 10.73
C ASP A 179 29.43 -9.11 11.46
N ASP A 180 29.80 -7.84 11.62
CA ASP A 180 28.95 -6.83 12.25
C ASP A 180 27.66 -6.53 11.44
N ILE A 181 27.73 -6.53 10.11
CA ILE A 181 26.55 -6.38 9.25
C ILE A 181 25.58 -7.56 9.45
N TYR A 182 26.10 -8.77 9.62
CA TYR A 182 25.29 -9.95 9.90
C TYR A 182 24.55 -9.85 11.23
N LEU A 183 25.19 -9.28 12.26
CA LEU A 183 24.63 -9.16 13.61
C LEU A 183 23.72 -7.93 13.76
N THR A 184 24.06 -6.79 13.14
CA THR A 184 23.36 -5.51 13.31
C THR A 184 23.12 -4.74 11.99
N PRO A 185 22.32 -5.28 11.05
CA PRO A 185 22.24 -4.79 9.67
C PRO A 185 21.79 -3.32 9.51
N PHE A 186 21.05 -2.75 10.47
CA PHE A 186 20.51 -1.38 10.40
C PHE A 186 21.35 -0.31 11.12
N ASN A 187 22.19 -0.72 12.08
CA ASN A 187 22.91 0.15 13.01
C ASN A 187 24.43 -0.02 12.97
N SER A 188 24.95 -0.97 12.18
CA SER A 188 26.39 -1.16 11.98
C SER A 188 27.08 0.13 11.50
N PRO A 189 28.25 0.51 12.05
CA PRO A 189 29.09 1.60 11.53
C PRO A 189 29.48 1.40 10.06
N SER A 190 29.54 0.13 9.61
CA SER A 190 29.83 -0.31 8.24
C SER A 190 28.73 0.06 7.24
N THR A 191 27.57 0.55 7.70
CA THR A 191 26.52 1.11 6.85
C THR A 191 27.00 2.26 5.95
N ARG A 192 28.13 2.91 6.27
CA ARG A 192 28.78 3.91 5.38
C ARG A 192 29.30 3.31 4.08
N LYS A 193 29.61 2.01 4.05
CA LYS A 193 30.07 1.25 2.87
C LYS A 193 28.91 0.66 2.05
N HIS A 194 27.67 0.81 2.53
CA HIS A 194 26.47 0.38 1.82
C HIS A 194 26.22 1.24 0.58
N LYS A 195 26.08 0.62 -0.60
CA LYS A 195 25.93 1.32 -1.89
C LYS A 195 24.48 1.71 -2.23
N GLY A 196 23.55 1.47 -1.31
CA GLY A 196 22.12 1.65 -1.53
C GLY A 196 21.43 0.35 -1.91
N PHE A 197 20.14 0.45 -2.12
CA PHE A 197 19.22 -0.64 -2.37
C PHE A 197 18.87 -0.66 -3.85
N VAL A 198 18.69 -1.85 -4.42
CA VAL A 198 17.91 -2.04 -5.64
C VAL A 198 16.67 -2.84 -5.29
N VAL A 199 15.49 -2.31 -5.61
CA VAL A 199 14.22 -2.99 -5.39
C VAL A 199 13.61 -3.43 -6.71
N GLU A 200 13.22 -4.70 -6.77
CA GLU A 200 12.38 -5.27 -7.83
C GLU A 200 10.98 -5.55 -7.23
N PRO A 201 9.92 -4.87 -7.70
CA PRO A 201 8.56 -5.10 -7.21
C PRO A 201 8.04 -6.46 -7.70
N CYS A 202 7.28 -7.16 -6.86
CA CYS A 202 6.56 -8.32 -7.37
C CYS A 202 5.44 -7.88 -8.34
N PRO A 203 4.98 -8.76 -9.26
CA PRO A 203 4.08 -8.35 -10.33
C PRO A 203 2.83 -7.57 -9.90
N ILE A 204 2.22 -7.88 -8.74
CA ILE A 204 1.00 -7.20 -8.28
C ILE A 204 1.19 -5.70 -8.01
N LEU A 205 2.43 -5.23 -7.82
CA LEU A 205 2.77 -3.80 -7.65
C LEU A 205 2.78 -3.01 -8.95
N VAL A 206 2.85 -3.68 -10.10
CA VAL A 206 2.92 -3.05 -11.43
C VAL A 206 1.77 -3.50 -12.35
N ASP A 207 1.07 -4.58 -11.99
CA ASP A 207 0.02 -5.18 -12.80
C ASP A 207 -1.13 -4.18 -13.06
N GLN A 208 -1.41 -3.94 -14.34
CA GLN A 208 -2.41 -2.98 -14.81
C GLN A 208 -2.24 -1.57 -14.25
N ILE A 209 -1.01 -1.14 -13.90
CA ILE A 209 -0.76 0.19 -13.32
C ILE A 209 -1.21 1.35 -14.22
N ASP A 210 -1.29 1.14 -15.53
CA ASP A 210 -1.71 2.19 -16.47
C ASP A 210 -3.24 2.30 -16.63
N SER A 211 -4.00 1.31 -16.16
CA SER A 211 -5.46 1.26 -16.38
C SER A 211 -6.29 1.04 -15.10
N TYR A 212 -5.76 0.28 -14.13
CA TYR A 212 -6.50 -0.20 -12.98
C TYR A 212 -5.79 0.11 -11.65
N PHE A 213 -5.64 1.40 -11.38
CA PHE A 213 -4.93 1.92 -10.21
C PHE A 213 -5.75 2.93 -9.39
N VAL A 214 -5.29 3.27 -8.19
CA VAL A 214 -5.76 4.42 -7.42
C VAL A 214 -4.67 5.46 -7.34
N VAL A 215 -5.08 6.71 -7.16
CA VAL A 215 -4.18 7.81 -6.83
C VAL A 215 -4.43 8.23 -5.40
N LYS A 216 -3.36 8.49 -4.66
CA LYS A 216 -3.42 9.06 -3.31
C LYS A 216 -2.23 9.97 -3.05
N PRO A 217 -2.36 10.94 -2.12
CA PRO A 217 -1.23 11.74 -1.67
C PRO A 217 -0.12 10.85 -1.10
N ALA A 218 1.12 11.14 -1.47
CA ALA A 218 2.31 10.42 -1.00
C ALA A 218 2.47 10.50 0.53
N ASN A 219 1.94 11.56 1.14
CA ASN A 219 1.97 11.81 2.58
C ASN A 219 0.71 11.33 3.32
N VAL A 220 -0.18 10.54 2.70
CA VAL A 220 -1.47 10.14 3.33
C VAL A 220 -1.30 9.53 4.73
N TYR A 221 -0.29 8.67 4.92
CA TYR A 221 -0.05 8.03 6.20
C TYR A 221 0.68 8.96 7.20
N GLN A 222 1.49 9.88 6.68
CA GLN A 222 2.09 10.94 7.50
C GLN A 222 1.04 11.87 8.07
N GLU A 223 0.00 12.19 7.29
CA GLU A 223 -1.14 12.98 7.78
C GLU A 223 -1.84 12.28 8.96
N ILE A 224 -2.07 10.96 8.86
CA ILE A 224 -2.62 10.14 9.96
C ILE A 224 -1.69 10.19 11.18
N LYS A 225 -0.40 9.90 11.00
CA LYS A 225 0.59 9.86 12.09
C LYS A 225 0.70 11.19 12.83
N MET A 226 0.68 12.32 12.11
CA MET A 226 0.85 13.64 12.71
C MET A 226 -0.42 14.15 13.39
N ARG A 227 -1.59 13.98 12.78
CA ARG A 227 -2.87 14.48 13.32
C ARG A 227 -3.50 13.53 14.34
N PHE A 228 -3.18 12.23 14.23
CA PHE A 228 -3.73 11.16 15.07
C PHE A 228 -2.62 10.17 15.48
N PRO A 229 -1.67 10.58 16.34
CA PRO A 229 -0.50 9.75 16.69
C PRO A 229 -0.87 8.39 17.31
N ASN A 230 -2.02 8.30 17.97
CA ASN A 230 -2.54 7.07 18.59
C ASN A 230 -3.54 6.32 17.69
N ALA A 231 -3.60 6.64 16.39
CA ALA A 231 -4.47 5.93 15.45
C ALA A 231 -4.06 4.46 15.35
N SER A 232 -5.03 3.55 15.55
CA SER A 232 -4.82 2.12 15.35
C SER A 232 -4.54 1.79 13.88
N LYS A 233 -3.99 0.60 13.61
CA LYS A 233 -3.81 0.09 12.23
C LYS A 233 -5.10 0.10 11.41
N TYR A 234 -6.27 0.00 12.07
CA TYR A 234 -7.57 0.03 11.40
C TYR A 234 -7.83 1.35 10.69
N ALA A 235 -7.34 2.48 11.21
CA ALA A 235 -7.48 3.77 10.54
C ALA A 235 -6.74 3.78 9.19
N TYR A 236 -5.52 3.26 9.14
CA TYR A 236 -4.73 3.15 7.91
C TYR A 236 -5.45 2.27 6.87
N THR A 237 -5.91 1.08 7.28
CA THR A 237 -6.68 0.18 6.40
C THR A 237 -7.99 0.81 5.93
N PHE A 238 -8.68 1.55 6.80
CA PHE A 238 -9.96 2.19 6.48
C PHE A 238 -9.80 3.31 5.45
N ILE A 239 -8.76 4.14 5.57
CA ILE A 239 -8.46 5.18 4.58
C ILE A 239 -8.13 4.58 3.22
N ASP A 240 -7.25 3.57 3.15
CA ASP A 240 -6.96 2.86 1.89
C ASP A 240 -8.23 2.22 1.30
N TRP A 241 -9.11 1.68 2.15
CA TRP A 241 -10.38 1.12 1.72
C TRP A 241 -11.32 2.17 1.13
N ILE A 242 -11.47 3.34 1.77
CA ILE A 242 -12.30 4.44 1.23
C ILE A 242 -11.78 4.85 -0.14
N ILE A 243 -10.48 5.11 -0.27
CA ILE A 243 -9.85 5.55 -1.52
C ILE A 243 -10.08 4.50 -2.62
N THR A 244 -9.87 3.23 -2.30
CA THR A 244 -10.02 2.13 -3.26
C THR A 244 -11.49 1.89 -3.65
N ALA A 245 -12.40 1.91 -2.68
CA ALA A 245 -13.82 1.73 -2.93
C ALA A 245 -14.40 2.90 -3.74
N ALA A 246 -13.98 4.14 -3.44
CA ALA A 246 -14.30 5.33 -4.21
C ALA A 246 -13.82 5.19 -5.66
N ALA A 247 -12.54 4.90 -5.87
CA ALA A 247 -11.97 4.75 -7.21
C ALA A 247 -12.65 3.63 -8.05
N LYS A 248 -13.02 2.51 -7.42
CA LYS A 248 -13.79 1.44 -8.08
C LYS A 248 -15.21 1.87 -8.42
N LYS A 249 -15.91 2.50 -7.47
CA LYS A 249 -17.29 2.93 -7.67
C LYS A 249 -17.38 4.03 -8.74
N LYS A 250 -16.39 4.92 -8.81
CA LYS A 250 -16.28 5.96 -9.86
C LYS A 250 -16.25 5.32 -11.24
N ARG A 251 -15.26 4.45 -11.49
CA ARG A 251 -15.11 3.70 -12.75
C ARG A 251 -16.36 2.94 -13.18
N LYS A 252 -17.14 2.44 -12.23
CA LYS A 252 -18.38 1.71 -12.52
C LYS A 252 -19.51 2.63 -13.00
N ILE A 253 -19.56 3.87 -12.50
CA ILE A 253 -20.70 4.77 -12.68
C ILE A 253 -20.44 5.78 -13.81
N THR A 254 -19.20 6.21 -14.00
CA THR A 254 -18.85 7.28 -14.94
C THR A 254 -17.98 6.76 -16.07
N ARG A 255 -18.36 7.04 -17.33
CA ARG A 255 -17.53 6.70 -18.50
C ARG A 255 -16.36 7.66 -18.70
N ASP A 256 -16.51 8.91 -18.29
CA ASP A 256 -15.56 10.01 -18.43
C ASP A 256 -14.62 10.18 -17.22
N ASN A 257 -14.69 9.29 -16.23
CA ASN A 257 -13.94 9.33 -14.97
C ASN A 257 -14.20 10.58 -14.08
N SER A 258 -15.31 11.30 -14.28
CA SER A 258 -15.75 12.40 -13.43
C SER A 258 -16.17 11.93 -12.02
N TRP A 259 -16.16 12.82 -11.02
CA TRP A 259 -16.58 12.51 -9.65
C TRP A 259 -18.07 12.90 -9.44
N PRO A 260 -18.95 11.94 -9.10
CA PRO A 260 -20.37 12.24 -8.89
C PRO A 260 -20.65 13.08 -7.64
N GLU A 261 -21.59 14.04 -7.74
CA GLU A 261 -21.96 15.00 -6.68
C GLU A 261 -22.37 14.36 -5.35
N ASN A 262 -23.05 13.22 -5.39
CA ASN A 262 -23.60 12.54 -4.21
C ASN A 262 -23.02 11.13 -4.05
N MET A 263 -21.72 10.98 -4.24
CA MET A 263 -21.07 9.69 -4.13
C MET A 263 -20.93 9.24 -2.67
N PHE A 264 -21.56 8.12 -2.33
CA PHE A 264 -21.44 7.52 -0.99
C PHE A 264 -21.01 6.04 -1.04
N LEU A 265 -20.45 5.52 0.05
CA LEU A 265 -20.22 4.09 0.26
C LEU A 265 -21.26 3.57 1.25
N ASN A 266 -21.97 2.51 0.90
CA ASN A 266 -22.91 1.84 1.80
C ASN A 266 -22.30 0.51 2.26
N VAL A 267 -22.08 0.38 3.56
CA VAL A 267 -21.38 -0.77 4.13
C VAL A 267 -21.93 -1.09 5.53
N SER A 268 -22.09 -2.38 5.85
CA SER A 268 -22.47 -2.79 7.21
C SER A 268 -21.26 -2.73 8.16
N VAL A 269 -21.51 -2.48 9.45
CA VAL A 269 -20.45 -2.53 10.49
C VAL A 269 -19.77 -3.90 10.49
N LYS A 270 -20.55 -4.97 10.32
CA LYS A 270 -20.04 -6.34 10.17
C LYS A 270 -19.07 -6.48 9.00
N SER A 271 -19.41 -5.92 7.83
CA SER A 271 -18.52 -5.93 6.67
C SER A 271 -17.25 -5.13 6.94
N LEU A 272 -17.35 -3.96 7.59
CA LEU A 272 -16.18 -3.16 7.98
C LEU A 272 -15.27 -3.94 8.93
N ALA A 273 -15.82 -4.66 9.90
CA ALA A 273 -15.01 -5.48 10.80
C ALA A 273 -14.12 -6.49 10.05
N TYR A 274 -14.66 -7.15 9.00
CA TYR A 274 -13.88 -8.05 8.15
C TYR A 274 -12.87 -7.30 7.29
N ILE A 275 -13.27 -6.20 6.64
CA ILE A 275 -12.39 -5.37 5.80
C ILE A 275 -11.18 -4.89 6.61
N LEU A 276 -11.42 -4.46 7.85
CA LEU A 276 -10.42 -3.93 8.78
C LEU A 276 -9.67 -5.03 9.55
N ARG A 277 -9.87 -6.31 9.21
CA ARG A 277 -9.16 -7.45 9.82
C ARG A 277 -9.29 -7.49 11.36
N MET A 278 -10.48 -7.16 11.87
CA MET A 278 -10.78 -7.20 13.32
C MET A 278 -11.03 -8.64 13.83
N ASN A 279 -10.26 -9.62 13.34
CA ASN A 279 -10.49 -11.06 13.53
C ASN A 279 -10.61 -11.44 15.01
N ARG A 280 -9.72 -10.92 15.86
CA ARG A 280 -9.78 -11.16 17.31
C ARG A 280 -11.12 -10.74 17.92
N TYR A 281 -11.62 -9.54 17.58
CA TYR A 281 -12.90 -9.06 18.11
C TYR A 281 -14.09 -9.81 17.51
N ILE A 282 -13.99 -10.23 16.25
CA ILE A 282 -15.02 -11.06 15.59
C ILE A 282 -15.14 -12.42 16.29
N ILE A 283 -14.01 -13.09 16.53
CA ILE A 283 -13.95 -14.41 17.19
C ILE A 283 -14.45 -14.31 18.63
N THR A 284 -13.99 -13.31 19.38
CA THR A 284 -14.44 -13.05 20.77
C THR A 284 -15.81 -12.38 20.85
N ARG A 285 -16.49 -12.18 19.71
CA ARG A 285 -17.83 -11.56 19.60
C ARG A 285 -17.95 -10.18 20.27
N ASN A 286 -16.86 -9.42 20.33
CA ASN A 286 -16.82 -8.11 20.99
C ASN A 286 -17.27 -6.98 20.05
N TRP A 287 -18.56 -6.99 19.70
CA TRP A 287 -19.15 -6.05 18.73
C TRP A 287 -19.11 -4.59 19.19
N LYS A 288 -19.22 -4.33 20.49
CA LYS A 288 -19.11 -2.96 21.03
C LYS A 288 -17.73 -2.36 20.75
N LYS A 289 -16.65 -3.14 20.90
CA LYS A 289 -15.29 -2.68 20.55
C LYS A 289 -15.11 -2.48 19.04
N ILE A 290 -15.74 -3.32 18.22
CA ILE A 290 -15.76 -3.17 16.76
C ILE A 290 -16.42 -1.84 16.38
N GLU A 291 -17.60 -1.56 16.94
CA GLU A 291 -18.35 -0.33 16.68
C GLU A 291 -17.53 0.91 17.06
N LEU A 292 -16.98 0.95 18.27
CA LEU A 292 -16.13 2.05 18.72
C LEU A 292 -14.91 2.26 17.82
N ALA A 293 -14.27 1.17 17.38
CA ALA A 293 -13.13 1.26 16.48
C ALA A 293 -13.53 1.76 15.08
N VAL A 294 -14.67 1.32 14.56
CA VAL A 294 -15.24 1.77 13.28
C VAL A 294 -15.62 3.24 13.34
N ASP A 295 -16.32 3.66 14.40
CA ASP A 295 -16.67 5.07 14.65
C ASP A 295 -15.42 5.94 14.63
N ARG A 296 -14.38 5.52 15.35
CA ARG A 296 -13.10 6.25 15.38
C ARG A 296 -12.45 6.34 14.00
N CYS A 297 -12.51 5.29 13.19
CA CYS A 297 -11.98 5.32 11.82
C CYS A 297 -12.76 6.30 10.93
N ILE A 298 -14.09 6.36 11.08
CA ILE A 298 -14.94 7.28 10.32
C ILE A 298 -14.68 8.74 10.74
N GLU A 299 -14.57 9.01 12.04
CA GLU A 299 -14.20 10.34 12.54
C GLU A 299 -12.87 10.82 11.97
N ILE A 300 -11.84 9.97 12.01
CA ILE A 300 -10.53 10.27 11.42
C ILE A 300 -10.68 10.58 9.93
N ALA A 301 -11.44 9.77 9.18
CA ALA A 301 -11.64 9.98 7.75
C ALA A 301 -12.39 11.29 7.43
N ILE A 302 -13.33 11.71 8.27
CA ILE A 302 -14.01 13.01 8.16
C ILE A 302 -13.04 14.15 8.44
N GLN A 303 -12.27 14.07 9.53
CA GLN A 303 -11.32 15.12 9.91
C GLN A 303 -10.14 15.27 8.92
N LEU A 304 -9.72 14.17 8.29
CA LEU A 304 -8.76 14.16 7.19
C LEU A 304 -9.40 14.58 5.85
N GLY A 305 -10.70 14.84 5.81
CA GLY A 305 -11.40 15.32 4.63
C GLY A 305 -11.65 14.26 3.55
N TRP A 306 -11.48 12.97 3.82
CA TRP A 306 -11.82 11.89 2.88
C TRP A 306 -13.32 11.63 2.78
N LEU A 307 -14.03 11.87 3.89
CA LEU A 307 -15.48 11.82 3.98
C LEU A 307 -15.99 13.22 4.33
N SER A 308 -17.14 13.60 3.77
CA SER A 308 -17.84 14.84 4.15
C SER A 308 -18.73 14.62 5.37
N ARG A 309 -19.40 13.47 5.43
CA ARG A 309 -20.29 13.09 6.53
C ARG A 309 -20.60 11.59 6.52
N ARG A 310 -21.24 11.13 7.59
CA ARG A 310 -21.86 9.80 7.68
C ARG A 310 -23.36 9.89 7.95
N LYS A 311 -24.10 8.85 7.58
CA LYS A 311 -25.47 8.59 8.05
C LYS A 311 -25.55 7.13 8.48
N GLN A 312 -25.99 6.90 9.71
CA GLN A 312 -26.26 5.57 10.23
C GLN A 312 -27.69 5.15 9.92
N ILE A 313 -27.85 3.88 9.55
CA ILE A 313 -29.15 3.24 9.33
C ILE A 313 -29.16 1.94 10.10
N GLU A 314 -30.15 1.80 10.98
CA GLU A 314 -30.46 0.53 11.63
C GLU A 314 -31.52 -0.23 10.82
N PHE A 315 -31.36 -1.54 10.71
CA PHE A 315 -32.27 -2.41 9.96
C PHE A 315 -32.25 -3.83 10.55
N MET A 316 -33.29 -4.61 10.28
CA MET A 316 -33.34 -6.01 10.70
C MET A 316 -32.67 -6.93 9.66
N ASP A 317 -31.70 -7.72 10.09
CA ASP A 317 -31.04 -8.78 9.31
C ASP A 317 -31.31 -10.14 9.97
N SER A 318 -32.16 -10.97 9.36
CA SER A 318 -32.58 -12.27 9.91
C SER A 318 -32.97 -12.22 11.39
N SER A 319 -33.90 -11.31 11.74
CA SER A 319 -34.39 -11.07 13.10
C SER A 319 -33.38 -10.46 14.08
N LYS A 320 -32.23 -9.96 13.61
CA LYS A 320 -31.24 -9.23 14.44
C LYS A 320 -31.09 -7.78 13.98
N LEU A 321 -31.16 -6.85 14.92
CA LEU A 321 -30.86 -5.44 14.64
C LEU A 321 -29.41 -5.33 14.15
N SER A 322 -29.25 -4.73 12.99
CA SER A 322 -27.97 -4.56 12.30
C SER A 322 -27.80 -3.11 11.87
N ARG A 323 -26.54 -2.69 11.72
CA ARG A 323 -26.18 -1.31 11.38
C ARG A 323 -25.46 -1.21 10.04
N LYS A 324 -25.87 -0.21 9.26
CA LYS A 324 -25.23 0.22 8.02
C LYS A 324 -24.75 1.65 8.15
N GLU A 325 -23.57 1.87 7.59
CA GLU A 325 -22.95 3.18 7.42
C GLU A 325 -23.13 3.62 5.97
N ILE A 326 -23.75 4.78 5.77
CA ILE A 326 -23.69 5.53 4.52
C ILE A 326 -22.62 6.61 4.70
N LEU A 327 -21.48 6.41 4.05
CA LEU A 327 -20.32 7.28 4.13
C LEU A 327 -20.29 8.16 2.88
N TYR A 328 -20.56 9.45 3.03
CA TYR A 328 -20.53 10.40 1.91
C TYR A 328 -19.08 10.82 1.65
N LEU A 329 -18.61 10.63 0.42
CA LEU A 329 -17.26 11.00 0.03
C LEU A 329 -17.14 12.52 -0.05
N ASN A 330 -15.96 13.06 0.26
CA ASN A 330 -15.66 14.45 -0.02
C ASN A 330 -15.22 14.59 -1.50
N LYS A 331 -16.15 15.00 -2.36
CA LYS A 331 -15.92 15.15 -3.80
C LYS A 331 -14.75 16.08 -4.10
N GLU A 332 -14.72 17.26 -3.50
CA GLU A 332 -13.72 18.29 -3.75
C GLU A 332 -12.29 17.76 -3.55
N ARG A 333 -12.06 17.06 -2.44
CA ARG A 333 -10.74 16.45 -2.16
C ARG A 333 -10.34 15.43 -3.24
N PHE A 334 -11.28 14.57 -3.65
CA PHE A 334 -10.99 13.57 -4.67
C PHE A 334 -10.76 14.18 -6.06
N GLU A 335 -11.47 15.26 -6.39
CA GLU A 335 -11.27 16.04 -7.61
C GLU A 335 -9.93 16.76 -7.63
N GLU A 336 -9.57 17.43 -6.54
CA GLU A 336 -8.30 18.11 -6.36
C GLU A 336 -7.13 17.13 -6.54
N ILE A 337 -7.16 16.00 -5.85
CA ILE A 337 -6.16 14.93 -6.00
C ILE A 337 -6.09 14.46 -7.46
N THR A 338 -7.25 14.26 -8.10
CA THR A 338 -7.28 13.80 -9.49
C THR A 338 -6.63 14.83 -10.42
N LYS A 339 -6.94 16.11 -10.26
CA LYS A 339 -6.40 17.21 -11.06
C LYS A 339 -4.89 17.34 -10.86
N GLN A 340 -4.43 17.54 -9.63
CA GLN A 340 -3.01 17.75 -9.31
C GLN A 340 -2.16 16.53 -9.67
N SER A 341 -2.72 15.32 -9.57
CA SER A 341 -2.00 14.12 -9.99
C SER A 341 -1.78 14.03 -11.50
N LYS A 342 -2.72 14.54 -12.32
CA LYS A 342 -2.53 14.59 -13.78
C LYS A 342 -1.42 15.57 -14.13
N GLU A 343 -1.44 16.76 -13.54
CA GLU A 343 -0.40 17.78 -13.71
C GLU A 343 0.99 17.22 -13.32
N GLN A 344 1.08 16.48 -12.21
CA GLN A 344 2.33 15.82 -11.83
C GLN A 344 2.78 14.76 -12.85
N MET A 345 1.85 13.94 -13.37
CA MET A 345 2.20 12.89 -14.34
C MET A 345 2.68 13.49 -15.66
N GLU A 346 2.05 14.57 -16.14
CA GLU A 346 2.48 15.30 -17.33
C GLU A 346 3.91 15.85 -17.16
N GLN A 347 4.24 16.39 -15.98
CA GLN A 347 5.60 16.86 -15.66
C GLN A 347 6.62 15.72 -15.64
N ILE A 348 6.26 14.56 -15.08
CA ILE A 348 7.13 13.38 -15.06
C ILE A 348 7.42 12.92 -16.50
N GLU A 349 6.40 12.87 -17.36
CA GLU A 349 6.55 12.48 -18.77
C GLU A 349 7.39 13.48 -19.57
N GLN A 350 7.21 14.79 -19.35
CA GLN A 350 8.03 15.83 -20.01
C GLN A 350 9.50 15.77 -19.57
N ALA A 351 9.76 15.49 -18.29
CA ALA A 351 11.12 15.33 -17.77
C ALA A 351 11.84 14.09 -18.31
N GLU A 352 11.12 13.13 -18.90
CA GLU A 352 11.73 11.96 -19.56
C GLU A 352 12.20 12.25 -21.00
N HIS A 353 11.67 13.29 -21.65
CA HIS A 353 11.97 13.64 -23.04
C HIS A 353 13.08 14.70 -23.17
N ASN A 354 13.54 15.25 -22.04
CA ASN A 354 14.66 16.17 -21.92
C ASN A 354 15.84 15.46 -21.26
#